data_AF-A0A919LDL2-F1
#
_entry.id   AF-A0A919LDL2-F1
#
_cell.length_a   1.000
_cell.length_b   1.000
_cell.length_c   1.000
_cell.angle_alpha   90.00
_cell.angle_beta   90.00
_cell.angle_gamma   90.00
#
_symmetry.space_group_name_H-M   'P 1'
#
loop_
_entity.id
_entity.type
_entity.pdbx_description
1 polymer ?
#
loop_
_entity_poly.entity_id
_entity_poly.type
_entity_poly.pdbx_seq_one_letter_code
_entity_poly.pdbx_strand_id
1 'polypeptide(L)'
;MTEPSRSPGSDPSEQSDPSAGSGPSAGPGRSGRPARSRIPGSGLAKGLAVTLRTMTRKTVTEQYPDVLPALPPRTRGVIGLFEENCTVCMLCARECPDWCIYIDSHKETVPPAAPGGRERSRNVLDRFAIDFALCMYCGICIEACPFDALFWSPEFEYAETDIRELTHERDKLRDWMWTVPAPPALDPAAEEPKELAAARKTADRLAAESGPGAGGPAAEAGPSGSRGSTAEAGPGGSGGSPAEGHGGRRTPPEEPPEGAT
;
A
#
# COMPACT_ATOMS: atom_id res chain seq x y z
N MET A 1 -37.52 18.76 -8.94
CA MET A 1 -37.31 19.26 -7.57
C MET A 1 -36.36 18.27 -6.91
N THR A 2 -35.06 18.48 -6.72
CA THR A 2 -34.22 19.68 -6.68
C THR A 2 -32.76 19.21 -6.88
N GLU A 3 -31.99 19.86 -7.74
CA GLU A 3 -30.53 19.68 -7.90
C GLU A 3 -29.77 20.19 -6.65
N PRO A 4 -28.65 19.57 -6.23
CA PRO A 4 -27.70 20.21 -5.33
C PRO A 4 -26.60 20.96 -6.10
N SER A 5 -26.28 22.12 -5.56
CA SER A 5 -25.43 23.22 -6.04
C SER A 5 -23.99 22.86 -6.42
N ARG A 6 -23.60 23.21 -7.66
CA ARG A 6 -22.21 23.43 -8.10
C ARG A 6 -21.60 24.66 -7.41
N SER A 7 -20.43 24.50 -6.81
CA SER A 7 -19.53 25.60 -6.45
C SER A 7 -18.77 26.12 -7.69
N PRO A 8 -18.40 27.42 -7.74
CA PRO A 8 -17.75 28.00 -8.91
C PRO A 8 -16.22 27.91 -8.79
N GLY A 9 -15.56 27.40 -9.83
CA GLY A 9 -14.10 27.42 -9.91
C GLY A 9 -13.59 26.90 -11.26
N SER A 10 -12.70 27.68 -11.87
CA SER A 10 -11.91 27.44 -13.10
C SER A 10 -12.66 27.33 -14.44
N ASP A 11 -12.74 28.48 -15.10
CA ASP A 11 -13.04 28.70 -16.52
C ASP A 11 -12.00 28.00 -17.44
N PRO A 12 -12.39 27.24 -18.48
CA PRO A 12 -11.48 26.46 -19.33
C PRO A 12 -10.92 27.22 -20.56
N SER A 13 -10.89 28.55 -20.54
CA SER A 13 -10.57 29.36 -21.72
C SER A 13 -9.10 29.82 -21.87
N GLU A 14 -8.17 29.32 -21.04
CA GLU A 14 -6.76 29.74 -21.09
C GLU A 14 -5.83 28.64 -21.65
N GLN A 15 -6.06 28.27 -22.91
CA GLN A 15 -5.07 27.63 -23.76
C GLN A 15 -4.86 28.52 -24.98
N SER A 16 -3.84 29.39 -24.92
CA SER A 16 -3.40 30.15 -26.08
C SER A 16 -1.97 29.77 -26.45
N ASP A 17 -1.83 29.36 -27.70
CA ASP A 17 -0.65 28.88 -28.41
C ASP A 17 0.57 29.83 -28.34
N PRO A 18 1.80 29.32 -28.20
CA PRO A 18 3.01 30.12 -28.27
C PRO A 18 3.56 30.16 -29.71
N SER A 19 2.82 30.73 -30.66
CA SER A 19 3.37 30.95 -32.01
C SER A 19 2.61 31.98 -32.84
N ALA A 20 2.84 33.27 -32.57
CA ALA A 20 2.68 34.32 -33.57
C ALA A 20 3.50 35.56 -33.18
N GLY A 21 4.54 35.85 -33.97
CA GLY A 21 5.37 37.03 -33.79
C GLY A 21 4.66 38.33 -34.16
N SER A 22 4.92 39.38 -33.39
CA SER A 22 4.72 40.77 -33.78
C SER A 22 5.88 41.59 -33.18
N GLY A 23 6.53 42.39 -34.03
CA GLY A 23 7.82 43.03 -33.77
C GLY A 23 7.80 44.08 -32.65
N PRO A 24 8.99 44.56 -32.24
CA PRO A 24 9.12 45.45 -31.10
C PRO A 24 8.62 46.85 -31.46
N SER A 25 7.47 47.24 -30.92
CA SER A 25 7.05 48.64 -30.89
C SER A 25 7.88 49.41 -29.86
N ALA A 26 8.54 50.46 -30.32
CA ALA A 26 9.32 51.37 -29.50
C ALA A 26 8.41 52.14 -28.53
N GLY A 27 8.43 51.77 -27.25
CA GLY A 27 7.81 52.53 -26.16
C GLY A 27 8.80 53.51 -25.50
N PRO A 28 8.33 54.67 -24.99
CA PRO A 28 9.19 55.79 -24.64
C PRO A 28 9.88 55.60 -23.28
N GLY A 29 11.16 55.98 -23.24
CA GLY A 29 11.84 56.51 -22.06
C GLY A 29 11.90 55.61 -20.82
N ARG A 30 12.95 54.80 -20.71
CA ARG A 30 13.45 54.32 -19.41
C ARG A 30 13.92 55.51 -18.58
N SER A 31 13.00 56.16 -17.86
CA SER A 31 13.34 57.13 -16.83
C SER A 31 13.91 56.38 -15.61
N GLY A 32 15.21 56.54 -15.41
CA GLY A 32 15.88 56.49 -14.10
C GLY A 32 15.63 55.27 -13.22
N ARG A 33 16.27 54.13 -13.52
CA ARG A 33 16.77 53.30 -12.40
C ARG A 33 17.93 54.07 -11.79
N PRO A 34 17.91 54.44 -10.49
CA PRO A 34 19.09 55.03 -9.87
C PRO A 34 20.22 54.04 -10.03
N ALA A 35 21.34 54.51 -10.61
CA ALA A 35 22.55 53.75 -10.73
C ALA A 35 22.99 53.39 -9.31
N ARG A 36 22.58 52.20 -8.82
CA ARG A 36 23.19 51.61 -7.64
C ARG A 36 24.67 51.57 -7.97
N SER A 37 25.46 52.37 -7.24
CA SER A 37 26.91 52.27 -7.22
C SER A 37 27.24 50.82 -6.89
N ARG A 38 27.48 50.04 -7.94
CA ARG A 38 27.81 48.62 -7.82
C ARG A 38 29.27 48.62 -7.41
N ILE A 39 29.52 48.66 -6.10
CA ILE A 39 30.85 48.40 -5.57
C ILE A 39 31.26 47.02 -6.14
N PRO A 40 32.40 46.92 -6.86
CA PRO A 40 32.86 45.65 -7.40
C PRO A 40 32.98 44.63 -6.26
N GLY A 41 32.43 43.43 -6.44
CA GLY A 41 32.45 42.36 -5.42
C GLY A 41 31.29 42.37 -4.42
N SER A 42 30.41 43.38 -4.40
CA SER A 42 29.23 43.39 -3.50
C SER A 42 28.27 42.20 -3.70
N GLY A 43 28.24 41.61 -4.90
CA GLY A 43 27.51 40.37 -5.17
C GLY A 43 28.17 39.13 -4.53
N LEU A 44 29.50 39.03 -4.57
CA LEU A 44 30.26 37.93 -3.96
C LEU A 44 30.14 37.95 -2.44
N ALA A 45 30.27 39.13 -1.83
CA ALA A 45 30.11 39.30 -0.39
C ALA A 45 28.70 38.89 0.08
N LYS A 46 27.65 39.24 -0.69
CA LYS A 46 26.28 38.82 -0.40
C LYS A 46 26.10 37.30 -0.54
N GLY A 47 26.71 36.69 -1.55
CA GLY A 47 26.70 35.23 -1.73
C GLY A 47 27.37 34.50 -0.56
N LEU A 48 28.58 34.91 -0.18
CA LEU A 48 29.29 34.36 0.98
C LEU A 48 28.53 34.54 2.29
N ALA A 49 27.84 35.68 2.47
CA ALA A 49 27.00 35.90 3.65
C ALA A 49 25.81 34.92 3.71
N VAL A 50 25.22 34.56 2.57
CA VAL A 50 24.16 33.54 2.50
C VAL A 50 24.73 32.15 2.85
N THR A 51 25.91 31.82 2.33
CA THR A 51 26.59 30.55 2.65
C THR A 51 26.89 30.47 4.14
N LEU A 52 27.51 31.50 4.73
CA LEU A 52 27.83 31.52 6.16
C LEU A 52 26.58 31.40 7.03
N ARG A 53 25.49 32.10 6.67
CA ARG A 53 24.20 31.98 7.35
C ARG A 53 23.60 30.59 7.25
N THR A 54 23.85 29.88 6.16
CA THR A 54 23.32 28.51 5.94
C THR A 54 24.16 27.48 6.70
N MET A 55 25.49 27.66 6.79
CA MET A 55 26.39 26.78 7.54
C MET A 55 26.06 26.69 9.04
N THR A 56 25.49 27.75 9.63
CA THR A 56 25.10 27.76 11.04
C THR A 56 23.68 27.24 11.29
N ARG A 57 22.94 26.83 10.25
CA ARG A 57 21.59 26.24 10.42
C ARG A 57 21.69 24.78 10.82
N LYS A 58 20.66 24.29 11.51
CA LYS A 58 20.51 22.86 11.81
C LYS A 58 20.37 22.07 10.51
N THR A 59 21.07 20.94 10.42
CA THR A 59 21.00 20.03 9.27
C THR A 59 19.64 19.34 9.20
N VAL A 60 19.10 19.18 7.98
CA VAL A 60 17.83 18.50 7.69
C VAL A 60 18.01 17.01 7.36
N THR A 61 19.23 16.49 7.44
CA THR A 61 19.55 15.10 7.12
C THR A 61 19.06 14.15 8.21
N GLU A 62 18.33 13.12 7.81
CA GLU A 62 18.01 11.96 8.65
C GLU A 62 19.05 10.86 8.41
N GLN A 63 19.40 10.10 9.46
CA GLN A 63 20.42 9.05 9.38
C GLN A 63 19.76 7.74 8.98
N TYR A 64 19.67 7.48 7.68
CA TYR A 64 19.27 6.17 7.16
C TYR A 64 20.43 5.16 7.34
N PRO A 65 20.19 3.91 7.80
CA PRO A 65 18.90 3.23 7.99
C PRO A 65 18.30 3.34 9.41
N ASP A 66 18.94 4.03 10.35
CA ASP A 66 18.49 4.11 11.76
C ASP A 66 17.19 4.92 11.93
N VAL A 67 17.00 5.93 11.08
CA VAL A 67 15.78 6.75 10.99
C VAL A 67 15.17 6.58 9.61
N LEU A 68 14.00 5.95 9.55
CA LEU A 68 13.23 5.74 8.32
C LEU A 68 12.42 6.99 7.97
N PRO A 69 12.22 7.27 6.67
CA PRO A 69 11.42 8.41 6.23
C PRO A 69 9.95 8.22 6.62
N ALA A 70 9.30 9.31 7.02
CA ALA A 70 7.86 9.32 7.26
C ALA A 70 7.11 9.28 5.90
N LEU A 71 6.54 8.11 5.57
CA LEU A 71 5.80 7.90 4.34
C LEU A 71 4.32 8.26 4.51
N PRO A 72 3.68 8.94 3.53
CA PRO A 72 2.25 9.19 3.58
C PRO A 72 1.44 7.87 3.46
N PRO A 73 0.20 7.82 3.98
CA PRO A 73 -0.61 6.58 3.96
C PRO A 73 -0.90 6.00 2.58
N ARG A 74 -0.89 6.83 1.53
CA ARG A 74 -1.13 6.42 0.13
C ARG A 74 0.17 6.22 -0.67
N THR A 75 1.25 5.89 0.01
CA THR A 75 2.53 5.60 -0.65
C THR A 75 2.41 4.36 -1.52
N ARG A 76 3.07 4.41 -2.68
CA ARG A 76 3.12 3.30 -3.64
C ARG A 76 4.49 2.63 -3.52
N GLY A 77 4.55 1.58 -2.71
CA GLY A 77 5.72 0.71 -2.61
C GLY A 77 5.54 -0.52 -3.50
N VAL A 78 5.75 -1.70 -2.92
CA VAL A 78 5.48 -2.98 -3.58
C VAL A 78 3.98 -3.30 -3.63
N ILE A 79 3.57 -4.13 -4.60
CA ILE A 79 2.18 -4.57 -4.74
C ILE A 79 1.99 -5.89 -3.98
N GLY A 80 0.98 -5.93 -3.10
CA GLY A 80 0.49 -7.14 -2.44
C GLY A 80 -0.67 -7.77 -3.21
N LEU A 81 -0.75 -9.10 -3.20
CA LEU A 81 -1.83 -9.89 -3.82
C LEU A 81 -2.65 -10.61 -2.74
N PHE A 82 -3.94 -10.33 -2.71
CA PHE A 82 -4.91 -11.14 -1.99
C PHE A 82 -5.54 -12.16 -2.94
N GLU A 83 -4.94 -13.35 -2.99
CA GLU A 83 -5.22 -14.37 -4.00
C GLU A 83 -6.68 -14.82 -4.01
N GLU A 84 -7.31 -14.89 -2.84
CA GLU A 84 -8.67 -15.37 -2.66
C GLU A 84 -9.71 -14.47 -3.37
N ASN A 85 -9.35 -13.19 -3.61
CA ASN A 85 -10.17 -12.23 -4.34
C ASN A 85 -9.91 -12.25 -5.86
N CYS A 86 -8.81 -12.85 -6.33
CA CYS A 86 -8.49 -12.86 -7.75
C CYS A 86 -9.38 -13.85 -8.51
N THR A 87 -10.14 -13.36 -9.49
CA THR A 87 -11.04 -14.16 -10.34
C THR A 87 -10.49 -14.47 -11.73
N VAL A 88 -9.23 -14.10 -11.98
CA VAL A 88 -8.57 -14.23 -13.30
C VAL A 88 -9.35 -13.51 -14.42
N CYS A 89 -9.86 -12.32 -14.14
CA CYS A 89 -10.57 -11.50 -15.14
C CYS A 89 -9.64 -10.89 -16.20
N MET A 90 -8.31 -10.97 -16.01
CA MET A 90 -7.26 -10.44 -16.89
C MET A 90 -7.28 -8.90 -17.06
N LEU A 91 -8.10 -8.18 -16.30
CA LEU A 91 -8.25 -6.73 -16.47
C LEU A 91 -7.00 -5.96 -16.05
N CYS A 92 -6.39 -6.35 -14.92
CA CYS A 92 -5.15 -5.74 -14.44
C CYS A 92 -3.97 -5.92 -15.42
N ALA A 93 -3.84 -7.10 -16.04
CA ALA A 93 -2.80 -7.37 -17.03
C ALA A 93 -3.02 -6.58 -18.33
N ARG A 94 -4.29 -6.44 -18.76
CA ARG A 94 -4.65 -5.71 -19.98
C ARG A 94 -4.49 -4.20 -19.85
N GLU A 95 -4.77 -3.66 -18.66
CA GLU A 95 -4.71 -2.22 -18.40
C GLU A 95 -3.31 -1.76 -17.96
N CYS A 96 -2.40 -2.70 -17.67
CA CYS A 96 -1.01 -2.38 -17.35
C CYS A 96 -0.33 -1.70 -18.56
N PRO A 97 0.17 -0.46 -18.43
CA PRO A 97 0.80 0.24 -19.56
C PRO A 97 2.10 -0.43 -20.02
N ASP A 98 2.82 -1.07 -19.10
CA ASP A 98 4.11 -1.73 -19.35
C ASP A 98 3.99 -3.23 -19.63
N TRP A 99 2.77 -3.80 -19.53
CA TRP A 99 2.51 -5.23 -19.72
C TRP A 99 3.37 -6.15 -18.83
N CYS A 100 3.66 -5.71 -17.60
CA CYS A 100 4.55 -6.41 -16.67
C CYS A 100 3.89 -7.51 -15.82
N ILE A 101 2.61 -7.82 -16.06
CA ILE A 101 1.83 -8.79 -15.27
C ILE A 101 1.61 -10.06 -16.09
N TYR A 102 2.03 -11.20 -15.54
CA TYR A 102 1.83 -12.53 -16.12
C TYR A 102 0.77 -13.30 -15.33
N ILE A 103 -0.23 -13.82 -16.03
CA ILE A 103 -1.34 -14.55 -15.41
C ILE A 103 -1.61 -15.82 -16.21
N ASP A 104 -1.55 -16.97 -15.54
CA ASP A 104 -1.95 -18.27 -16.08
C ASP A 104 -3.16 -18.80 -15.30
N SER A 105 -4.08 -19.48 -16.01
CA SER A 105 -5.28 -20.06 -15.39
C SER A 105 -5.81 -21.26 -16.16
N HIS A 106 -6.53 -22.11 -15.45
CA HIS A 106 -7.30 -23.21 -16.01
C HIS A 106 -8.77 -23.11 -15.61
N LYS A 107 -9.61 -23.89 -16.31
CA LYS A 107 -11.05 -23.94 -16.06
C LYS A 107 -11.39 -25.20 -15.28
N GLU A 108 -12.08 -25.02 -14.17
CA GLU A 108 -12.69 -26.11 -13.41
C GLU A 108 -14.20 -26.07 -13.56
N THR A 109 -14.82 -27.25 -13.70
CA THR A 109 -16.28 -27.40 -13.73
C THR A 109 -16.78 -27.55 -12.30
N VAL A 110 -17.58 -26.59 -11.85
CA VAL A 110 -18.21 -26.60 -10.53
C VAL A 110 -19.58 -27.27 -10.63
N PRO A 111 -19.85 -28.32 -9.82
CA PRO A 111 -21.14 -28.98 -9.82
C PRO A 111 -22.25 -28.01 -9.38
N PRO A 112 -23.50 -28.24 -9.83
CA PRO A 112 -24.62 -27.40 -9.45
C PRO A 112 -24.84 -27.38 -7.93
N ALA A 113 -25.03 -26.19 -7.36
CA ALA A 113 -25.35 -26.04 -5.93
C ALA A 113 -26.76 -26.56 -5.57
N ALA A 114 -27.63 -26.73 -6.57
CA ALA A 114 -28.98 -27.26 -6.42
C ALA A 114 -29.21 -28.41 -7.41
N PRO A 115 -29.98 -29.45 -7.04
CA PRO A 115 -30.35 -30.54 -7.95
C PRO A 115 -31.05 -29.98 -9.20
N GLY A 116 -30.56 -30.35 -10.39
CA GLY A 116 -31.10 -29.89 -11.68
C GLY A 116 -30.51 -28.58 -12.23
N GLY A 117 -29.51 -27.99 -11.56
CA GLY A 117 -28.79 -26.83 -12.10
C GLY A 117 -27.81 -27.18 -13.23
N ARG A 118 -27.41 -26.19 -14.02
CA ARG A 118 -26.40 -26.32 -15.07
C ARG A 118 -24.99 -26.28 -14.46
N GLU A 119 -24.11 -27.14 -14.96
CA GLU A 119 -22.68 -27.09 -14.67
C GLU A 119 -22.09 -25.72 -15.04
N ARG A 120 -21.32 -25.13 -14.14
CA ARG A 120 -20.70 -23.82 -14.34
C ARG A 120 -19.19 -24.00 -14.41
N SER A 121 -18.54 -23.33 -15.35
CA SER A 121 -17.08 -23.25 -15.36
C SER A 121 -16.62 -22.06 -14.52
N ARG A 122 -15.56 -22.27 -13.72
CA ARG A 122 -14.85 -21.23 -12.96
C ARG A 122 -13.39 -21.23 -13.41
N ASN A 123 -12.81 -20.05 -13.59
CA ASN A 123 -11.37 -19.91 -13.79
C ASN A 123 -10.66 -20.01 -12.43
N VAL A 124 -9.61 -20.82 -12.37
CA VAL A 124 -8.74 -20.96 -11.19
C VAL A 124 -7.36 -20.42 -11.55
N LEU A 125 -6.79 -19.62 -10.64
CA LEU A 125 -5.51 -18.95 -10.84
C LEU A 125 -4.36 -19.95 -10.64
N ASP A 126 -3.55 -20.17 -11.67
CA ASP A 126 -2.38 -21.03 -11.62
C ASP A 126 -1.11 -20.24 -11.27
N ARG A 127 -0.94 -19.11 -11.95
CA ARG A 127 0.21 -18.22 -11.77
C ARG A 127 -0.23 -16.78 -11.82
N PHE A 128 0.38 -15.99 -10.95
CA PHE A 128 0.27 -14.54 -10.99
C PHE A 128 1.65 -13.97 -10.67
N ALA A 129 2.26 -13.28 -11.61
CA ALA A 129 3.58 -12.69 -11.40
C ALA A 129 3.59 -11.23 -11.88
N ILE A 130 4.36 -10.40 -11.18
CA ILE A 130 4.63 -9.02 -11.59
C ILE A 130 6.14 -8.86 -11.73
N ASP A 131 6.58 -8.39 -12.90
CA ASP A 131 7.96 -7.99 -13.12
C ASP A 131 8.16 -6.53 -12.67
N PHE A 132 8.77 -6.35 -11.50
CA PHE A 132 9.07 -5.03 -10.95
C PHE A 132 10.26 -4.35 -11.63
N ALA A 133 11.03 -5.05 -12.49
CA ALA A 133 12.01 -4.40 -13.34
C ALA A 133 11.35 -3.61 -14.49
N LEU A 134 10.09 -3.93 -14.84
CA LEU A 134 9.31 -3.25 -15.87
C LEU A 134 8.23 -2.32 -15.31
N CYS A 135 7.69 -2.62 -14.13
CA CYS A 135 6.61 -1.85 -13.51
C CYS A 135 6.98 -0.36 -13.27
N MET A 136 6.17 0.57 -13.77
CA MET A 136 6.34 2.01 -13.49
C MET A 136 5.60 2.54 -12.24
N TYR A 137 5.01 1.66 -11.42
CA TYR A 137 4.28 2.01 -10.18
C TYR A 137 3.09 2.98 -10.39
N CYS A 138 2.39 2.84 -11.53
CA CYS A 138 1.26 3.72 -11.90
C CYS A 138 0.00 3.47 -11.07
N GLY A 139 -0.20 2.27 -10.53
CA GLY A 139 -1.36 1.86 -9.71
C GLY A 139 -2.62 1.52 -10.49
N ILE A 140 -2.57 1.54 -11.82
CA ILE A 140 -3.74 1.29 -12.65
C ILE A 140 -4.26 -0.14 -12.47
N CYS A 141 -3.38 -1.12 -12.27
CA CYS A 141 -3.79 -2.51 -12.01
C CYS A 141 -4.60 -2.68 -10.70
N ILE A 142 -4.36 -1.82 -9.70
CA ILE A 142 -5.08 -1.83 -8.43
C ILE A 142 -6.46 -1.21 -8.63
N GLU A 143 -6.54 -0.02 -9.23
CA GLU A 143 -7.80 0.68 -9.48
C GLU A 143 -8.70 -0.05 -10.49
N ALA A 144 -8.10 -0.74 -11.47
CA ALA A 144 -8.83 -1.52 -12.46
C ALA A 144 -9.30 -2.88 -11.92
N CYS A 145 -8.85 -3.33 -10.75
CA CYS A 145 -9.26 -4.62 -10.20
C CYS A 145 -10.68 -4.52 -9.62
N PRO A 146 -11.70 -5.17 -10.22
CA PRO A 146 -13.08 -5.03 -9.75
C PRO A 146 -13.39 -5.87 -8.51
N PHE A 147 -12.41 -6.63 -8.00
CA PHE A 147 -12.54 -7.53 -6.86
C PHE A 147 -11.57 -7.19 -5.73
N ASP A 148 -10.86 -6.06 -5.81
CA ASP A 148 -9.88 -5.64 -4.80
C ASP A 148 -8.90 -6.78 -4.44
N ALA A 149 -8.22 -7.32 -5.44
CA ALA A 149 -7.24 -8.39 -5.26
C ALA A 149 -5.79 -7.86 -5.13
N LEU A 150 -5.54 -6.62 -5.53
CA LEU A 150 -4.21 -6.01 -5.52
C LEU A 150 -4.22 -4.77 -4.63
N PHE A 151 -3.16 -4.58 -3.85
CA PHE A 151 -3.04 -3.45 -2.92
C PHE A 151 -1.63 -2.90 -2.86
N TRP A 152 -1.50 -1.64 -2.45
CA TRP A 152 -0.20 -1.03 -2.15
C TRP A 152 0.27 -1.42 -0.76
N SER A 153 1.46 -2.00 -0.69
CA SER A 153 2.26 -2.05 0.53
C SER A 153 3.16 -0.79 0.58
N PRO A 154 3.42 -0.22 1.76
CA PRO A 154 4.35 0.88 1.94
C PRO A 154 5.82 0.43 1.84
N GLU A 155 6.09 -0.88 1.72
CA GLU A 155 7.44 -1.41 1.63
C GLU A 155 8.10 -0.99 0.32
N PHE A 156 9.31 -0.45 0.41
CA PHE A 156 10.09 0.07 -0.71
C PHE A 156 11.50 -0.54 -0.76
N GLU A 157 11.91 -1.28 0.27
CA GLU A 157 13.25 -1.82 0.45
C GLU A 157 13.34 -3.29 0.01
N TYR A 158 13.03 -3.58 -1.25
CA TYR A 158 13.09 -4.94 -1.83
C TYR A 158 14.07 -5.02 -3.01
N ALA A 159 15.16 -4.23 -2.95
CA ALA A 159 16.19 -4.28 -3.98
C ALA A 159 16.88 -5.66 -3.99
N GLU A 160 16.99 -6.25 -5.17
CA GLU A 160 17.61 -7.56 -5.38
C GLU A 160 18.91 -7.43 -6.18
N THR A 161 19.73 -8.46 -6.17
CA THR A 161 21.03 -8.47 -6.88
C THR A 161 20.95 -9.00 -8.30
N ASP A 162 20.05 -9.95 -8.57
CA ASP A 162 19.70 -10.39 -9.93
C ASP A 162 18.37 -9.75 -10.35
N ILE A 163 18.30 -9.26 -11.59
CA ILE A 163 17.07 -8.75 -12.20
C ILE A 163 15.94 -9.78 -12.19
N ARG A 164 16.26 -11.08 -12.28
CA ARG A 164 15.25 -12.15 -12.25
C ARG A 164 14.50 -12.22 -10.91
N GLU A 165 15.13 -11.79 -9.82
CA GLU A 165 14.54 -11.79 -8.48
C GLU A 165 13.53 -10.65 -8.28
N LEU A 166 13.53 -9.65 -9.16
CA LEU A 166 12.51 -8.58 -9.22
C LEU A 166 11.21 -9.04 -9.87
N THR A 167 11.18 -10.22 -10.49
CA THR A 167 9.91 -10.85 -10.86
C THR A 167 9.34 -11.54 -9.63
N HIS A 168 8.33 -10.92 -9.02
CA HIS A 168 7.67 -11.47 -7.85
C HIS A 168 6.54 -12.39 -8.31
N GLU A 169 6.70 -13.68 -8.02
CA GLU A 169 5.66 -14.68 -8.21
C GLU A 169 4.56 -14.56 -7.14
N ARG A 170 3.47 -15.29 -7.36
CA ARG A 170 2.22 -15.24 -6.59
C ARG A 170 2.44 -15.29 -5.07
N ASP A 171 3.30 -16.17 -4.61
CA ASP A 171 3.54 -16.38 -3.18
C ASP A 171 4.28 -15.19 -2.55
N LYS A 172 5.26 -14.60 -3.25
CA LYS A 172 5.96 -13.38 -2.77
C LYS A 172 5.01 -12.17 -2.75
N LEU A 173 4.12 -12.06 -3.74
CA LEU A 173 3.07 -11.03 -3.75
C LEU A 173 2.06 -11.22 -2.61
N ARG A 174 1.71 -12.48 -2.29
CA ARG A 174 0.86 -12.81 -1.14
C ARG A 174 1.51 -12.41 0.18
N ASP A 175 2.81 -12.63 0.33
CA ASP A 175 3.55 -12.24 1.54
C ASP A 175 3.53 -10.72 1.75
N TRP A 176 3.64 -9.93 0.67
CA TRP A 176 3.53 -8.48 0.75
C TRP A 176 2.17 -7.99 1.27
N MET A 177 1.10 -8.79 1.12
CA MET A 177 -0.22 -8.44 1.64
C MET A 177 -0.21 -8.21 3.16
N TRP A 178 0.70 -8.84 3.90
CA TRP A 178 0.80 -8.68 5.36
C TRP A 178 1.27 -7.28 5.80
N THR A 179 1.87 -6.53 4.88
CA THR A 179 2.37 -5.18 5.12
C THR A 179 1.41 -4.09 4.61
N VAL A 180 0.32 -4.48 3.94
CA VAL A 180 -0.69 -3.55 3.43
C VAL A 180 -1.46 -2.95 4.62
N PRO A 181 -1.50 -1.61 4.76
CA PRO A 181 -2.25 -0.98 5.83
C PRO A 181 -3.75 -1.20 5.63
N ALA A 182 -4.48 -1.25 6.74
CA ALA A 182 -5.93 -1.33 6.69
C ALA A 182 -6.51 -0.12 5.94
N PRO A 183 -7.62 -0.30 5.19
CA PRO A 183 -8.32 0.81 4.56
C PRO A 183 -8.66 1.89 5.60
N PRO A 184 -8.50 3.18 5.27
CA PRO A 184 -8.87 4.24 6.20
C PRO A 184 -10.35 4.13 6.56
N ALA A 185 -10.68 4.53 7.80
CA ALA A 185 -12.06 4.55 8.26
C ALA A 185 -12.93 5.37 7.28
N LEU A 186 -14.15 4.87 7.06
CA LEU A 186 -15.16 5.60 6.30
C LEU A 186 -15.39 6.95 6.98
N ASP A 187 -15.61 7.99 6.18
CA ASP A 187 -15.94 9.33 6.70
C ASP A 187 -17.10 9.19 7.70
N PRO A 188 -17.04 9.79 8.90
CA PRO A 188 -18.13 9.72 9.87
C PRO A 188 -19.47 10.24 9.33
N ALA A 189 -19.47 11.05 8.26
CA ALA A 189 -20.67 11.49 7.55
C ALA A 189 -21.13 10.53 6.42
N ALA A 190 -20.34 9.50 6.09
CA ALA A 190 -20.74 8.47 5.13
C ALA A 190 -21.78 7.53 5.75
N GLU A 191 -22.78 7.16 4.96
CA GLU A 191 -23.76 6.14 5.35
C GLU A 191 -23.01 4.82 5.62
N GLU A 192 -23.23 4.22 6.80
CA GLU A 192 -22.63 2.93 7.13
C GLU A 192 -22.97 1.91 6.02
N PRO A 193 -21.99 1.17 5.49
CA PRO A 193 -22.24 0.14 4.51
C PRO A 193 -23.30 -0.82 5.02
N LYS A 194 -24.33 -1.06 4.21
CA LYS A 194 -25.48 -1.92 4.57
C LYS A 194 -25.03 -3.32 4.99
N GLU A 195 -23.91 -3.79 4.45
CA GLU A 195 -23.26 -5.05 4.81
C GLU A 195 -22.77 -5.06 6.27
N LEU A 196 -22.18 -3.97 6.77
CA LEU A 196 -21.72 -3.87 8.16
C LEU A 196 -22.89 -3.80 9.14
N ALA A 197 -23.94 -3.04 8.79
CA ALA A 197 -25.18 -3.00 9.58
C ALA A 197 -25.89 -4.37 9.61
N ALA A 198 -25.94 -5.08 8.48
CA ALA A 198 -26.51 -6.41 8.38
C ALA A 198 -25.67 -7.46 9.13
N ALA A 199 -24.34 -7.36 9.06
CA ALA A 199 -23.42 -8.22 9.79
C ALA A 199 -23.56 -8.03 11.30
N ARG A 200 -23.57 -6.77 11.80
CA ARG A 200 -23.82 -6.46 13.22
C ARG A 200 -25.17 -7.01 13.69
N LYS A 201 -26.24 -6.73 12.96
CA LYS A 201 -27.57 -7.28 13.29
C LYS A 201 -27.59 -8.80 13.34
N THR A 202 -26.85 -9.46 12.44
CA THR A 202 -26.72 -10.92 12.43
C THR A 202 -25.91 -11.41 13.61
N ALA A 203 -24.80 -10.74 13.95
CA ALA A 203 -23.98 -11.04 15.11
C ALA A 203 -24.75 -10.85 16.42
N ASP A 204 -25.52 -9.77 16.55
CA ASP A 204 -26.37 -9.49 17.70
C ASP A 204 -27.47 -10.55 17.87
N ARG A 205 -28.08 -10.99 16.76
CA ARG A 205 -29.05 -12.09 16.76
C ARG A 205 -28.40 -13.40 17.20
N LEU A 206 -27.24 -13.74 16.64
CA LEU A 206 -26.49 -14.95 17.01
C LEU A 206 -26.05 -14.91 18.48
N ALA A 207 -25.63 -13.75 18.99
CA ALA A 207 -25.27 -13.57 20.39
C ALA A 207 -26.48 -13.70 21.33
N ALA A 208 -27.65 -13.17 20.93
CA ALA A 208 -28.91 -13.32 21.68
C ALA A 208 -29.42 -14.78 21.69
N GLU A 209 -29.18 -15.52 20.61
CA GLU A 209 -29.50 -16.95 20.49
C GLU A 209 -28.50 -17.83 21.29
N SER A 210 -27.31 -17.32 21.59
CA SER A 210 -26.21 -18.03 22.30
C SER A 210 -26.18 -17.76 23.82
N GLY A 211 -27.33 -17.56 24.47
CA GLY A 211 -27.43 -17.21 25.90
C GLY A 211 -26.65 -18.14 26.87
N PRO A 212 -26.29 -17.65 28.07
CA PRO A 212 -25.26 -18.20 28.93
C PRO A 212 -25.67 -19.57 29.51
N GLY A 213 -25.12 -20.64 28.96
CA GLY A 213 -25.53 -22.00 29.29
C GLY A 213 -24.46 -23.05 29.01
N ALA A 214 -23.26 -22.87 29.56
CA ALA A 214 -22.30 -23.95 29.75
C ALA A 214 -21.63 -23.84 31.14
N GLY A 215 -22.45 -23.79 32.18
CA GLY A 215 -22.04 -24.17 33.52
C GLY A 215 -22.23 -25.68 33.69
N GLY A 216 -21.14 -26.42 33.88
CA GLY A 216 -21.13 -27.80 34.34
C GLY A 216 -20.19 -27.92 35.55
N PRO A 217 -20.54 -28.72 36.57
CA PRO A 217 -20.28 -28.38 37.97
C PRO A 217 -18.89 -28.71 38.46
N ALA A 218 -18.43 -27.92 39.42
CA ALA A 218 -17.39 -28.31 40.36
C ALA A 218 -17.86 -29.51 41.19
N ALA A 219 -17.09 -30.60 41.16
CA ALA A 219 -17.09 -31.62 42.20
C ALA A 219 -15.61 -31.90 42.55
N GLU A 220 -15.23 -31.51 43.76
CA GLU A 220 -13.93 -31.86 44.36
C GLU A 220 -13.90 -33.34 44.77
N ALA A 221 -12.80 -34.03 44.43
CA ALA A 221 -12.15 -35.05 45.25
C ALA A 221 -10.76 -35.37 44.65
N GLY A 222 -9.66 -35.00 45.32
CA GLY A 222 -8.31 -35.51 45.01
C GLY A 222 -8.04 -36.85 45.73
N PRO A 223 -6.77 -37.31 45.87
CA PRO A 223 -5.66 -37.32 44.91
C PRO A 223 -5.01 -38.73 44.79
N SER A 224 -4.41 -39.06 43.64
CA SER A 224 -3.42 -40.14 43.43
C SER A 224 -3.18 -40.25 41.91
N GLY A 225 -2.00 -40.30 41.32
CA GLY A 225 -0.65 -40.52 41.79
C GLY A 225 0.16 -40.99 40.57
N SER A 226 1.35 -40.42 40.37
CA SER A 226 2.47 -40.92 39.56
C SER A 226 2.23 -41.34 38.10
N ARG A 227 2.93 -40.69 37.17
CA ARG A 227 4.24 -41.18 36.65
C ARG A 227 4.73 -40.25 35.55
N GLY A 228 5.87 -39.63 35.79
CA GLY A 228 6.74 -39.14 34.72
C GLY A 228 7.56 -40.27 34.11
N SER A 229 7.95 -40.08 32.86
CA SER A 229 9.08 -40.74 32.17
C SER A 229 9.28 -39.95 30.87
N THR A 230 10.18 -38.96 30.81
CA THR A 230 11.64 -38.99 30.59
C THR A 230 11.99 -38.61 29.16
N ALA A 231 12.80 -37.56 29.05
CA ALA A 231 13.60 -37.23 27.88
C ALA A 231 14.69 -38.29 27.64
N GLU A 232 15.15 -38.43 26.40
CA GLU A 232 16.57 -38.67 26.10
C GLU A 232 16.97 -38.02 24.76
N ALA A 233 18.23 -37.62 24.71
CA ALA A 233 18.86 -36.81 23.67
C ALA A 233 20.10 -37.52 23.10
N GLY A 234 20.30 -37.37 21.78
CA GLY A 234 21.60 -37.34 21.06
C GLY A 234 22.23 -38.66 20.59
N PRO A 235 23.27 -38.65 19.70
CA PRO A 235 24.02 -37.48 19.16
C PRO A 235 24.45 -37.50 17.65
N GLY A 236 24.85 -36.31 17.15
CA GLY A 236 25.89 -36.04 16.10
C GLY A 236 25.60 -36.34 14.62
N GLY A 237 25.95 -35.54 13.59
CA GLY A 237 26.70 -34.29 13.45
C GLY A 237 27.10 -34.07 11.96
N SER A 238 27.42 -32.81 11.59
CA SER A 238 27.90 -32.26 10.29
C SER A 238 26.84 -32.13 9.17
N GLY A 239 26.71 -31.05 8.40
CA GLY A 239 27.40 -29.76 8.29
C GLY A 239 26.97 -29.14 6.95
N GLY A 240 26.65 -27.84 6.91
CA GLY A 240 26.36 -27.12 5.67
C GLY A 240 25.33 -26.00 5.81
N SER A 241 25.79 -24.77 6.04
CA SER A 241 25.00 -23.52 5.98
C SER A 241 24.52 -23.22 4.56
N PRO A 242 23.39 -22.51 4.42
CA PRO A 242 23.41 -21.30 3.61
C PRO A 242 22.82 -20.08 4.33
N ALA A 243 23.16 -18.93 3.77
CA ALA A 243 23.01 -17.57 4.27
C ALA A 243 21.59 -17.21 4.76
N GLU A 244 21.55 -16.57 5.92
CA GLU A 244 20.40 -15.84 6.43
C GLU A 244 20.19 -14.56 5.61
N GLY A 245 19.17 -14.54 4.76
CA GLY A 245 18.57 -13.30 4.28
C GLY A 245 17.79 -12.67 5.43
N HIS A 246 18.24 -11.51 5.90
CA HIS A 246 17.61 -10.78 6.99
C HIS A 246 16.34 -10.06 6.49
N GLY A 247 15.30 -10.83 6.16
CA GLY A 247 13.94 -10.33 5.97
C GLY A 247 13.35 -9.99 7.34
N GLY A 248 13.63 -8.77 7.81
CA GLY A 248 13.11 -8.24 9.07
C GLY A 248 11.60 -8.13 9.04
N ARG A 249 10.90 -9.22 9.38
CA ARG A 249 9.45 -9.26 9.56
C ARG A 249 9.10 -8.30 10.70
N ARG A 250 8.48 -7.16 10.41
CA ARG A 250 8.08 -6.19 11.43
C ARG A 250 6.57 -6.10 11.60
N THR A 251 6.18 -6.21 12.86
CA THR A 251 4.85 -5.97 13.43
C THR A 251 4.35 -4.57 13.06
N PRO A 252 3.05 -4.41 12.77
CA PRO A 252 2.48 -3.08 12.48
C PRO A 252 2.65 -2.11 13.67
N PRO A 253 2.74 -0.79 13.41
CA PRO A 253 2.85 0.21 14.45
C PRO A 253 1.59 0.22 15.33
N GLU A 254 1.79 0.21 16.65
CA GLU A 254 0.74 0.39 17.65
C GLU A 254 0.17 1.81 17.54
N GLU A 255 -1.15 1.93 17.37
CA GLU A 255 -1.85 3.22 17.36
C GLU A 255 -1.67 3.95 18.71
N PRO A 256 -1.47 5.29 18.71
CA PRO A 256 -1.43 6.04 19.95
C PRO A 256 -2.82 6.07 20.60
N PRO A 257 -2.92 6.04 21.94
CA PRO A 257 -4.20 5.99 22.63
C PRO A 257 -5.01 7.27 22.34
N GLU A 258 -6.27 7.07 21.93
CA GLU A 258 -7.26 8.14 21.81
C GLU A 258 -7.41 8.87 23.15
N GLY A 259 -7.15 10.19 23.16
CA GLY A 259 -7.48 11.05 24.29
C GLY A 259 -6.35 11.83 24.97
N ALA A 260 -5.30 12.23 24.25
CA ALA A 260 -4.44 13.32 24.71
C ALA A 260 -4.95 14.66 24.14
N THR A 261 -5.55 15.45 25.03
CA THR A 261 -5.97 16.85 24.84
C THR A 261 -4.88 17.76 24.31
#